data_AF-A0A7I0K4D8-F1
#
_entry.id   AF-A0A7I0K4D8-F1
#
_cell.length_a   1.000
_cell.length_b   1.000
_cell.length_c   1.000
_cell.angle_alpha   90.00
_cell.angle_beta   90.00
_cell.angle_gamma   90.00
#
_symmetry.space_group_name_H-M   'P 1'
#
loop_
_entity.id
_entity.type
_entity.pdbx_description
1 polymer ?
#
loop_
_entity_poly.entity_id
_entity_poly.type
_entity_poly.pdbx_seq_one_letter_code
_entity_poly.pdbx_strand_id
1 'polypeptide(L)'
;MSPAGSGRTSIEAIGQTGIGPRPVPQERAGRSTVSRLVLVLLGLLGVLVFAGLGIWQLERRVWKLDLIARVDQRIHAPVVDAPGPERWNDITAAGYEYSHVRLAGRYLGGANSLVQAVTELGGGYWVLTPMRTDRGFVVLVNRGFIPLERKAEFERERGGPTAPAVIDGLLRMSEPGGGFLRKNDTTGNRWYSRDVAAIATAHGLTSNVAPYFVDAEASRMEGWPRGGLTVVTFRNSHLVYALTWFALAAMLAIALARPMIGHGRRRGPAR
;
A
#
# COMPACT_ATOMS: atom_id res chain seq x y z
N MET A 1 -65.33 21.97 -86.70
CA MET A 1 -66.44 22.96 -86.73
C MET A 1 -66.09 24.13 -85.81
N SER A 2 -66.57 25.32 -86.16
CA SER A 2 -66.41 26.61 -85.47
C SER A 2 -67.37 26.77 -84.27
N PRO A 3 -67.49 27.96 -83.64
CA PRO A 3 -66.48 28.96 -83.27
C PRO A 3 -66.35 28.95 -81.71
N ALA A 4 -66.04 29.99 -80.91
CA ALA A 4 -65.73 31.41 -81.10
C ALA A 4 -64.80 31.90 -79.95
N GLY A 5 -64.53 33.21 -79.88
CA GLY A 5 -63.95 33.85 -78.70
C GLY A 5 -64.47 35.29 -78.51
N SER A 6 -64.34 35.81 -77.29
CA SER A 6 -64.40 37.24 -76.89
C SER A 6 -64.05 37.31 -75.39
N GLY A 7 -63.34 38.30 -74.85
CA GLY A 7 -62.77 39.50 -75.45
C GLY A 7 -61.69 40.13 -74.55
N ARG A 8 -61.12 41.27 -74.96
CA ARG A 8 -60.10 42.03 -74.21
C ARG A 8 -60.73 42.91 -73.12
N THR A 9 -60.03 43.06 -71.98
CA THR A 9 -59.76 44.36 -71.34
C THR A 9 -58.58 44.26 -70.35
N SER A 10 -57.78 45.32 -70.26
CA SER A 10 -56.63 45.45 -69.35
C SER A 10 -57.05 45.89 -67.94
N ILE A 11 -56.32 45.49 -66.90
CA ILE A 11 -56.08 46.30 -65.67
C ILE A 11 -54.60 46.16 -65.24
N GLU A 12 -54.14 47.20 -64.55
CA GLU A 12 -52.77 47.58 -64.22
C GLU A 12 -51.97 46.62 -63.32
N ALA A 13 -50.66 46.86 -63.27
CA ALA A 13 -49.75 46.24 -62.33
C ALA A 13 -49.93 46.82 -60.91
N ILE A 14 -50.01 45.94 -59.91
CA ILE A 14 -49.74 46.27 -58.50
C ILE A 14 -48.66 45.30 -58.01
N GLY A 15 -47.52 45.85 -57.59
CA GLY A 15 -46.41 45.04 -57.08
C GLY A 15 -46.74 44.43 -55.71
N GLN A 16 -46.33 43.18 -55.50
CA GLN A 16 -46.25 42.60 -54.15
C GLN A 16 -44.79 42.31 -53.80
N THR A 17 -44.25 43.15 -52.94
CA THR A 17 -42.98 42.94 -52.23
C THR A 17 -43.05 41.67 -51.39
N GLY A 18 -42.04 40.81 -51.51
CA GLY A 18 -42.07 39.46 -50.93
C GLY A 18 -42.01 39.39 -49.41
N ILE A 19 -42.45 38.25 -48.88
CA ILE A 19 -42.29 37.84 -47.48
C ILE A 19 -41.49 36.55 -47.45
N GLY A 20 -40.17 36.67 -47.36
CA GLY A 20 -39.32 35.56 -46.91
C GLY A 20 -39.49 35.35 -45.40
N PRO A 21 -39.29 34.12 -44.87
CA PRO A 21 -39.39 33.88 -43.44
C PRO A 21 -38.36 34.73 -42.68
N ARG A 22 -38.83 35.52 -41.71
CA ARG A 22 -37.96 36.35 -40.87
C ARG A 22 -36.98 35.45 -40.10
N PRO A 23 -35.67 35.78 -40.06
CA PRO A 23 -34.75 35.07 -39.18
C PRO A 23 -35.17 35.33 -37.72
N VAL A 24 -35.50 34.26 -36.99
CA VAL A 24 -35.79 34.34 -35.56
C VAL A 24 -34.49 34.71 -34.83
N PRO A 25 -34.47 35.75 -33.98
CA PRO A 25 -33.29 36.07 -33.19
C PRO A 25 -32.96 34.90 -32.26
N GLN A 26 -31.81 34.25 -32.47
CA GLN A 26 -31.24 33.38 -31.44
C GLN A 26 -30.80 34.27 -30.28
N GLU A 27 -31.61 34.34 -29.23
CA GLU A 27 -31.13 34.80 -27.92
C GLU A 27 -29.98 33.90 -27.49
N ARG A 28 -28.74 34.42 -27.61
CA ARG A 28 -27.60 33.85 -26.91
C ARG A 28 -27.79 34.12 -25.43
N ALA A 29 -28.48 33.21 -24.74
CA ALA A 29 -28.71 33.26 -23.30
C ALA A 29 -27.40 33.55 -22.57
N GLY A 30 -27.23 34.81 -22.15
CA GLY A 30 -26.00 35.29 -21.56
C GLY A 30 -25.82 34.63 -20.19
N ARG A 31 -24.88 33.67 -20.08
CA ARG A 31 -24.57 32.98 -18.80
C ARG A 31 -24.50 34.00 -17.67
N SER A 32 -25.47 33.90 -16.75
CA SER A 32 -25.71 34.88 -15.71
C SER A 32 -24.49 35.07 -14.82
N THR A 33 -24.36 36.27 -14.22
CA THR A 33 -23.26 36.58 -13.29
C THR A 33 -23.21 35.58 -12.14
N VAL A 34 -24.38 35.11 -11.67
CA VAL A 34 -24.51 34.06 -10.65
C VAL A 34 -23.87 32.75 -11.10
N SER A 35 -24.14 32.28 -12.33
CA SER A 35 -23.52 31.06 -12.87
C SER A 35 -21.99 31.17 -12.93
N ARG A 36 -21.44 32.34 -13.28
CA ARG A 36 -20.00 32.58 -13.30
C ARG A 36 -19.40 32.59 -11.89
N LEU A 37 -20.08 33.23 -10.94
CA LEU A 37 -19.66 33.27 -9.53
C LEU A 37 -19.62 31.87 -8.92
N VAL A 38 -20.66 31.06 -9.14
CA VAL A 38 -20.72 29.65 -8.69
C VAL A 38 -19.56 28.84 -9.26
N LEU A 39 -19.25 28.97 -10.56
CA LEU A 39 -18.11 28.29 -11.17
C LEU A 39 -16.75 28.72 -10.59
N VAL A 40 -16.58 30.01 -10.27
CA VAL A 40 -15.36 30.50 -9.60
C VAL A 40 -15.24 29.94 -8.18
N LEU A 41 -16.33 29.95 -7.40
CA LEU A 41 -16.34 29.39 -6.04
C LEU A 41 -16.06 27.88 -6.02
N LEU A 42 -16.69 27.11 -6.92
CA LEU A 42 -16.42 25.68 -7.08
C LEU A 42 -14.97 25.41 -7.51
N GLY A 43 -14.42 26.25 -8.40
CA GLY A 43 -13.03 26.16 -8.80
C GLY A 43 -12.06 26.45 -7.65
N LEU A 44 -12.30 27.50 -6.87
CA LEU A 44 -11.51 27.83 -5.67
C LEU A 44 -11.57 26.71 -4.63
N LEU A 45 -12.75 26.14 -4.39
CA LEU A 45 -12.92 24.96 -3.54
C LEU A 45 -12.09 23.77 -4.06
N GLY A 46 -12.11 23.51 -5.36
CA GLY A 46 -11.27 22.48 -5.99
C GLY A 46 -9.77 22.70 -5.79
N VAL A 47 -9.30 23.94 -5.92
CA VAL A 47 -7.89 24.30 -5.64
C VAL A 47 -7.53 24.02 -4.18
N LEU A 48 -8.40 24.42 -3.23
CA LEU A 48 -8.18 24.17 -1.80
C LEU A 48 -8.17 22.68 -1.46
N VAL A 49 -9.08 21.89 -2.04
CA VAL A 49 -9.12 20.43 -1.87
C VAL A 49 -7.86 19.77 -2.42
N PHE A 50 -7.42 20.11 -3.63
CA PHE A 50 -6.20 19.55 -4.21
C PHE A 50 -4.94 19.99 -3.45
N ALA A 51 -4.85 21.25 -2.99
CA ALA A 51 -3.75 21.70 -2.14
C ALA A 51 -3.71 20.94 -0.80
N GLY A 52 -4.88 20.76 -0.15
CA GLY A 52 -5.00 19.98 1.09
C GLY A 52 -4.61 18.51 0.91
N LEU A 53 -5.02 17.87 -0.18
CA LEU A 53 -4.59 16.50 -0.52
C LEU A 53 -3.07 16.42 -0.78
N GLY A 54 -2.48 17.45 -1.40
CA GLY A 54 -1.03 17.55 -1.58
C GLY A 54 -0.27 17.65 -0.26
N ILE A 55 -0.74 18.52 0.67
CA ILE A 55 -0.17 18.68 2.01
C ILE A 55 -0.27 17.36 2.80
N TRP A 56 -1.46 16.75 2.83
CA TRP A 56 -1.68 15.47 3.52
C TRP A 56 -0.76 14.34 3.00
N GLN A 57 -0.49 14.29 1.70
CA GLN A 57 0.49 13.34 1.14
C GLN A 57 1.93 13.63 1.61
N LEU A 58 2.32 14.91 1.78
CA LEU A 58 3.63 15.25 2.34
C LEU A 58 3.74 14.86 3.82
N GLU A 59 2.73 15.16 4.64
CA GLU A 59 2.67 14.73 6.04
C GLU A 59 2.76 13.20 6.16
N ARG A 60 1.98 12.48 5.34
CA ARG A 60 2.00 11.02 5.29
C ARG A 60 3.35 10.47 4.82
N ARG A 61 4.06 11.19 3.94
CA ARG A 61 5.43 10.86 3.53
C ARG A 61 6.41 10.99 4.69
N VAL A 62 6.36 12.09 5.45
CA VAL A 62 7.25 12.32 6.62
C VAL A 62 7.05 11.23 7.65
N TRP A 63 5.81 11.02 8.09
CA TRP A 63 5.45 9.93 9.02
C TRP A 63 5.97 8.56 8.57
N LYS A 64 5.91 8.28 7.26
CA LYS A 64 6.41 7.02 6.69
C LYS A 64 7.94 6.94 6.67
N LEU A 65 8.64 8.04 6.43
CA LEU A 65 10.09 8.10 6.51
C LEU A 65 10.58 7.91 7.96
N ASP A 66 9.90 8.51 8.94
CA ASP A 66 10.23 8.31 10.35
C ASP A 66 10.03 6.85 10.79
N LEU A 67 9.01 6.17 10.25
CA LEU A 67 8.80 4.73 10.46
C LEU A 67 9.93 3.90 9.85
N ILE A 68 10.34 4.21 8.61
CA ILE A 68 11.46 3.54 7.95
C ILE A 68 12.74 3.73 8.76
N ALA A 69 13.06 4.97 9.16
CA ALA A 69 14.26 5.30 9.92
C ALA A 69 14.31 4.57 11.27
N ARG A 70 13.19 4.48 12.00
CA ARG A 70 13.13 3.72 13.27
C ARG A 70 13.37 2.22 13.08
N VAL A 71 12.91 1.64 11.97
CA VAL A 71 13.11 0.21 11.66
C VAL A 71 14.56 -0.04 11.22
N ASP A 72 15.09 0.81 10.35
CA ASP A 72 16.48 0.78 9.89
C ASP A 72 17.48 0.90 11.06
N GLN A 73 17.22 1.80 12.00
CA GLN A 73 18.00 1.95 13.25
C GLN A 73 17.99 0.68 14.12
N ARG A 74 16.88 -0.08 14.16
CA ARG A 74 16.77 -1.30 14.97
C ARG A 74 17.50 -2.50 14.37
N ILE A 75 17.48 -2.60 13.04
CA ILE A 75 18.16 -3.68 12.30
C ILE A 75 19.68 -3.54 12.45
N HIS A 76 20.17 -2.30 12.35
CA HIS A 76 21.60 -1.97 12.50
C HIS A 76 22.02 -1.67 13.95
N ALA A 77 21.13 -1.83 14.93
CA ALA A 77 21.47 -1.69 16.34
C ALA A 77 22.38 -2.87 16.79
N PRO A 78 23.21 -2.67 17.83
CA PRO A 78 23.91 -3.77 18.48
C PRO A 78 22.94 -4.85 18.95
N VAL A 79 23.31 -6.11 18.79
CA VAL A 79 22.50 -7.26 19.20
C VAL A 79 22.27 -7.24 20.71
N VAL A 80 21.01 -7.35 21.13
CA VAL A 80 20.60 -7.46 22.55
C VAL A 80 19.96 -8.81 22.85
N ASP A 81 19.89 -9.24 24.11
CA ASP A 81 19.18 -10.47 24.45
C ASP A 81 17.68 -10.38 24.09
N ALA A 82 17.14 -11.41 23.46
CA ALA A 82 15.72 -11.47 23.09
C ALA A 82 14.82 -11.33 24.33
N PRO A 83 13.75 -10.50 24.32
CA PRO A 83 12.94 -10.20 25.51
C PRO A 83 12.28 -11.45 26.12
N GLY A 84 12.45 -11.66 27.42
CA GLY A 84 11.86 -12.80 28.12
C GLY A 84 10.47 -12.50 28.68
N PRO A 85 9.86 -13.46 29.40
CA PRO A 85 8.52 -13.33 29.99
C PRO A 85 8.30 -12.01 30.75
N GLU A 86 9.35 -11.50 31.38
CA GLU A 86 9.37 -10.24 32.13
C GLU A 86 8.99 -9.00 31.31
N ARG A 87 9.11 -9.06 29.97
CA ARG A 87 8.88 -7.93 29.05
C ARG A 87 7.80 -8.18 28.00
N TRP A 88 7.15 -9.36 27.98
CA TRP A 88 6.21 -9.72 26.92
C TRP A 88 4.99 -8.81 26.81
N ASN A 89 4.53 -8.23 27.91
CA ASN A 89 3.41 -7.28 27.92
C ASN A 89 3.71 -5.97 27.15
N ASP A 90 4.98 -5.60 27.01
CA ASP A 90 5.42 -4.39 26.30
C ASP A 90 5.69 -4.65 24.80
N ILE A 91 5.68 -5.92 24.36
CA ILE A 91 6.06 -6.30 23.00
C ILE A 91 4.95 -5.93 22.03
N THR A 92 5.22 -4.91 21.22
CA THR A 92 4.34 -4.42 20.16
C THR A 92 5.11 -4.30 18.85
N ALA A 93 4.41 -4.39 17.72
CA ALA A 93 5.02 -4.17 16.40
C ALA A 93 5.73 -2.81 16.31
N ALA A 94 5.11 -1.77 16.86
CA ALA A 94 5.65 -0.41 16.88
C ALA A 94 6.96 -0.29 17.68
N GLY A 95 7.09 -1.03 18.80
CA GLY A 95 8.25 -0.97 19.69
C GLY A 95 9.38 -1.95 19.34
N TYR A 96 9.04 -3.19 18.97
CA TYR A 96 9.97 -4.32 18.96
C TYR A 96 10.15 -5.02 17.60
N GLU A 97 9.26 -4.82 16.61
CA GLU A 97 9.47 -5.46 15.31
C GLU A 97 10.77 -4.94 14.67
N TYR A 98 11.54 -5.89 14.14
CA TYR A 98 12.88 -5.73 13.59
C TYR A 98 13.97 -5.32 14.59
N SER A 99 13.73 -5.47 15.90
CA SER A 99 14.82 -5.40 16.89
C SER A 99 15.82 -6.54 16.65
N HIS A 100 17.11 -6.19 16.57
CA HIS A 100 18.19 -7.17 16.48
C HIS A 100 18.39 -7.87 17.84
N VAL A 101 18.09 -9.17 17.89
CA VAL A 101 18.08 -9.97 19.11
C VAL A 101 18.94 -11.23 19.04
N ARG A 102 19.48 -11.63 20.19
CA ARG A 102 20.20 -12.89 20.41
C ARG A 102 19.36 -13.88 21.21
N LEU A 103 19.39 -15.14 20.80
CA LEU A 103 18.90 -16.31 21.53
C LEU A 103 20.07 -17.25 21.82
N ALA A 104 20.18 -17.74 23.06
CA ALA A 104 21.06 -18.84 23.44
C ALA A 104 20.21 -19.97 24.04
N GLY A 105 20.50 -21.21 23.66
CA GLY A 105 19.71 -22.37 24.10
C GLY A 105 19.80 -23.57 23.14
N ARG A 106 18.75 -24.38 23.08
CA ARG A 106 18.68 -25.60 22.26
C ARG A 106 17.36 -25.71 21.50
N TYR A 107 17.42 -26.21 20.27
CA TYR A 107 16.21 -26.60 19.53
C TYR A 107 15.48 -27.73 20.27
N LEU A 108 14.15 -27.64 20.31
CA LEU A 108 13.32 -28.74 20.76
C LEU A 108 13.21 -29.77 19.64
N GLY A 109 13.39 -31.05 19.97
CA GLY A 109 13.12 -32.15 19.05
C GLY A 109 11.63 -32.24 18.73
N GLY A 110 11.30 -32.56 17.49
CA GLY A 110 9.92 -32.55 16.98
C GLY A 110 9.91 -32.44 15.45
N ALA A 111 8.75 -32.29 14.84
CA ALA A 111 8.70 -31.89 13.43
C ALA A 111 9.06 -30.40 13.28
N ASN A 112 9.52 -29.99 12.10
CA ASN A 112 9.53 -28.57 11.75
C ASN A 112 8.13 -28.09 11.34
N SER A 113 7.83 -26.81 11.57
CA SER A 113 6.69 -26.12 10.95
C SER A 113 7.16 -25.46 9.66
N LEU A 114 6.83 -26.08 8.53
CA LEU A 114 7.16 -25.55 7.21
C LEU A 114 6.07 -24.58 6.74
N VAL A 115 6.37 -23.28 6.76
CA VAL A 115 5.43 -22.21 6.38
C VAL A 115 5.63 -21.82 4.93
N GLN A 116 4.60 -21.95 4.09
CA GLN A 116 4.70 -21.65 2.66
C GLN A 116 5.14 -20.20 2.44
N ALA A 117 6.13 -20.02 1.57
CA ALA A 117 6.78 -18.74 1.30
C ALA A 117 7.03 -18.53 -0.20
N VAL A 118 7.11 -17.27 -0.60
CA VAL A 118 7.69 -16.84 -1.88
C VAL A 118 8.74 -15.80 -1.57
N THR A 119 9.97 -16.02 -2.05
CA THR A 119 11.13 -15.14 -1.84
C THR A 119 11.76 -14.82 -3.20
N GLU A 120 12.83 -14.03 -3.20
CA GLU A 120 13.69 -13.84 -4.39
C GLU A 120 14.32 -15.15 -4.89
N LEU A 121 14.43 -16.17 -4.02
CA LEU A 121 14.89 -17.52 -4.39
C LEU A 121 13.75 -18.41 -4.94
N GLY A 122 12.56 -17.85 -5.15
CA GLY A 122 11.38 -18.55 -5.67
C GLY A 122 10.40 -19.02 -4.60
N GLY A 123 9.55 -19.99 -4.97
CA GLY A 123 8.56 -20.59 -4.08
C GLY A 123 9.15 -21.71 -3.21
N GLY A 124 8.76 -21.77 -1.94
CA GLY A 124 9.29 -22.75 -0.99
C GLY A 124 8.69 -22.58 0.40
N TYR A 125 9.51 -22.76 1.43
CA TYR A 125 9.06 -22.77 2.83
C TYR A 125 10.05 -22.07 3.77
N TRP A 126 9.53 -21.36 4.77
CA TRP A 126 10.27 -21.00 5.98
C TRP A 126 10.32 -22.21 6.92
N VAL A 127 11.48 -22.50 7.51
CA VAL A 127 11.68 -23.58 8.49
C VAL A 127 11.56 -23.01 9.89
N LEU A 128 10.38 -23.10 10.50
CA LEU A 128 10.17 -22.70 11.89
C LEU A 128 10.40 -23.90 12.82
N THR A 129 11.34 -23.74 13.75
CA THR A 129 11.68 -24.75 14.78
C THR A 129 11.59 -24.11 16.16
N PRO A 130 10.88 -24.70 17.13
CA PRO A 130 10.90 -24.21 18.51
C PRO A 130 12.28 -24.37 19.15
N MET A 131 12.70 -23.37 19.91
CA MET A 131 13.97 -23.34 20.66
C MET A 131 13.68 -23.00 22.12
N ARG A 132 14.12 -23.84 23.05
CA ARG A 132 14.13 -23.51 24.48
C ARG A 132 15.41 -22.75 24.77
N THR A 133 15.27 -21.53 25.26
CA THR A 133 16.38 -20.68 25.67
C THR A 133 17.01 -21.16 26.98
N ASP A 134 18.26 -20.79 27.23
CA ASP A 134 18.93 -21.04 28.51
C ASP A 134 18.25 -20.30 29.68
N ARG A 135 17.46 -19.26 29.39
CA ARG A 135 16.58 -18.56 30.34
C ARG A 135 15.22 -19.27 30.57
N GLY A 136 15.02 -20.47 30.01
CA GLY A 136 13.91 -21.37 30.31
C GLY A 136 12.61 -21.17 29.49
N PHE A 137 12.45 -20.05 28.79
CA PHE A 137 11.31 -19.82 27.89
C PHE A 137 11.58 -20.33 26.47
N VAL A 138 10.51 -20.55 25.70
CA VAL A 138 10.54 -21.06 24.32
C VAL A 138 10.28 -19.93 23.33
N VAL A 139 11.03 -19.92 22.23
CA VAL A 139 10.85 -19.01 21.09
C VAL A 139 10.78 -19.83 19.81
N LEU A 140 9.94 -19.43 18.85
CA LEU A 140 10.01 -19.99 17.51
C LEU A 140 11.14 -19.28 16.73
N VAL A 141 12.04 -20.06 16.15
CA VAL A 141 13.09 -19.53 15.29
C VAL A 141 12.78 -19.94 13.86
N ASN A 142 12.59 -18.95 12.98
CA ASN A 142 12.65 -19.17 11.54
C ASN A 142 14.13 -19.29 11.16
N ARG A 143 14.60 -20.53 10.97
CA ARG A 143 15.98 -20.85 10.60
C ARG A 143 16.34 -20.41 9.18
N GLY A 144 15.35 -20.06 8.36
CA GLY A 144 15.53 -19.60 7.00
C GLY A 144 14.64 -20.30 5.97
N PHE A 145 14.83 -19.94 4.71
CA PHE A 145 14.10 -20.48 3.56
C PHE A 145 14.67 -21.81 3.11
N ILE A 146 13.81 -22.69 2.57
CA ILE A 146 14.16 -23.85 1.75
C ILE A 146 13.31 -23.87 0.48
N PRO A 147 13.84 -24.30 -0.67
CA PRO A 147 13.06 -24.47 -1.89
C PRO A 147 12.20 -25.75 -1.82
N LEU A 148 11.23 -25.89 -2.72
CA LEU A 148 10.24 -26.98 -2.69
C LEU A 148 10.87 -28.38 -2.69
N GLU A 149 11.97 -28.58 -3.41
CA GLU A 149 12.66 -29.86 -3.58
C GLU A 149 13.26 -30.37 -2.25
N ARG A 150 13.56 -29.45 -1.32
CA ARG A 150 14.08 -29.75 0.02
C ARG A 150 12.99 -30.09 1.04
N LYS A 151 11.71 -29.90 0.73
CA LYS A 151 10.59 -30.09 1.69
C LYS A 151 10.65 -31.44 2.41
N ALA A 152 10.79 -32.54 1.66
CA ALA A 152 10.82 -33.90 2.21
C ALA A 152 12.09 -34.24 3.03
N GLU A 153 13.13 -33.41 2.97
CA GLU A 153 14.31 -33.47 3.85
C GLU A 153 13.94 -32.88 5.23
N PHE A 154 13.43 -31.65 5.22
CA PHE A 154 13.08 -30.89 6.44
C PHE A 154 11.80 -31.34 7.14
N GLU A 155 10.93 -32.12 6.49
CA GLU A 155 9.84 -32.85 7.15
C GLU A 155 10.32 -34.10 7.92
N ARG A 156 11.47 -34.66 7.55
CA ARG A 156 12.09 -35.80 8.24
C ARG A 156 13.12 -35.38 9.29
N GLU A 157 13.69 -34.19 9.16
CA GLU A 157 14.52 -33.57 10.19
C GLU A 157 13.73 -33.45 11.51
N ARG A 158 14.27 -34.01 12.61
CA ARG A 158 13.60 -34.02 13.93
C ARG A 158 14.14 -32.93 14.86
N GLY A 159 13.79 -31.69 14.55
CA GLY A 159 14.34 -30.49 15.19
C GLY A 159 15.69 -30.11 14.59
N GLY A 160 16.15 -28.89 14.89
CA GLY A 160 17.48 -28.43 14.47
C GLY A 160 18.63 -29.15 15.19
N PRO A 161 19.88 -28.65 15.06
CA PRO A 161 21.03 -29.21 15.75
C PRO A 161 20.78 -29.39 17.26
N THR A 162 21.12 -30.57 17.79
CA THR A 162 20.92 -30.94 19.21
C THR A 162 21.94 -30.30 20.16
N ALA A 163 23.04 -29.77 19.61
CA ALA A 163 24.00 -28.94 20.31
C ALA A 163 23.36 -27.61 20.76
N PRO A 164 23.91 -26.93 21.78
CA PRO A 164 23.57 -25.54 22.05
C PRO A 164 23.82 -24.67 20.81
N ALA A 165 22.91 -23.75 20.55
CA ALA A 165 23.02 -22.78 19.48
C ALA A 165 22.89 -21.36 20.05
N VAL A 166 23.72 -20.45 19.53
CA VAL A 166 23.52 -19.01 19.65
C VAL A 166 23.00 -18.52 18.30
N ILE A 167 21.83 -17.92 18.29
CA ILE A 167 21.15 -17.41 17.10
C ILE A 167 20.98 -15.90 17.24
N ASP A 168 21.62 -15.17 16.35
CA ASP A 168 21.35 -13.75 16.13
C ASP A 168 20.30 -13.61 15.02
N GLY A 169 19.43 -12.60 15.11
CA GLY A 169 18.33 -12.43 14.18
C GLY A 169 17.42 -11.25 14.49
N LEU A 170 16.39 -11.08 13.68
CA LEU A 170 15.40 -10.02 13.81
C LEU A 170 14.14 -10.52 14.49
N LEU A 171 13.70 -9.85 15.55
CA LEU A 171 12.43 -10.11 16.21
C LEU A 171 11.27 -9.75 15.28
N ARG A 172 10.35 -10.70 15.08
CA ARG A 172 9.13 -10.54 14.28
C ARG A 172 7.89 -10.85 15.10
N MET A 173 6.86 -10.03 14.94
CA MET A 173 5.56 -10.26 15.57
C MET A 173 4.88 -11.49 14.95
N SER A 174 4.08 -12.20 15.76
CA SER A 174 3.23 -13.29 15.27
C SER A 174 2.36 -12.85 14.08
N GLU A 175 2.16 -13.74 13.11
CA GLU A 175 1.34 -13.51 11.92
C GLU A 175 0.03 -14.33 11.99
N PRO A 176 -0.96 -13.95 12.82
CA PRO A 176 -2.18 -14.73 13.02
C PRO A 176 -3.13 -14.66 11.82
N GLY A 177 -3.97 -15.71 11.69
CA GLY A 177 -5.08 -15.74 10.72
C GLY A 177 -4.78 -16.43 9.38
N GLY A 178 -3.52 -16.78 9.11
CA GLY A 178 -3.10 -17.47 7.89
C GLY A 178 -2.63 -16.53 6.77
N GLY A 179 -2.34 -17.11 5.61
CA GLY A 179 -1.96 -16.39 4.40
C GLY A 179 -3.17 -15.93 3.57
N PHE A 180 -2.91 -15.27 2.44
CA PHE A 180 -3.97 -14.77 1.55
C PHE A 180 -4.91 -15.90 1.11
N LEU A 181 -6.19 -15.81 1.54
CA LEU A 181 -7.24 -16.80 1.33
C LEU A 181 -6.93 -18.22 1.86
N ARG A 182 -5.90 -18.40 2.70
CA ARG A 182 -5.43 -19.72 3.16
C ARG A 182 -5.18 -19.72 4.67
N LYS A 183 -6.06 -20.38 5.43
CA LYS A 183 -5.89 -20.56 6.88
C LYS A 183 -4.89 -21.67 7.19
N ASN A 184 -4.13 -21.51 8.27
CA ASN A 184 -3.27 -22.57 8.80
C ASN A 184 -4.11 -23.81 9.15
N ASP A 185 -3.58 -24.99 8.84
CA ASP A 185 -4.15 -26.28 9.21
C ASP A 185 -3.19 -26.97 10.18
N THR A 186 -3.47 -26.76 11.46
CA THR A 186 -2.69 -27.25 12.60
C THR A 186 -2.68 -28.78 12.66
N THR A 187 -3.79 -29.43 12.34
CA THR A 187 -3.95 -30.89 12.35
C THR A 187 -3.16 -31.55 11.22
N GLY A 188 -3.16 -30.94 10.04
CA GLY A 188 -2.43 -31.40 8.86
C GLY A 188 -0.98 -30.94 8.77
N ASN A 189 -0.46 -30.21 9.76
CA ASN A 189 0.85 -29.54 9.78
C ASN A 189 1.12 -28.67 8.51
N ARG A 190 0.11 -27.96 8.00
CA ARG A 190 0.21 -27.10 6.82
C ARG A 190 0.07 -25.63 7.20
N TRP A 191 1.12 -24.85 6.97
CA TRP A 191 1.23 -23.47 7.43
C TRP A 191 1.36 -22.48 6.26
N TYR A 192 0.64 -21.37 6.36
CA TYR A 192 0.61 -20.28 5.38
C TYR A 192 0.91 -18.90 6.01
N SER A 193 1.03 -18.84 7.34
CA SER A 193 1.58 -17.70 8.09
C SER A 193 2.40 -18.17 9.30
N ARG A 194 3.27 -17.32 9.81
CA ARG A 194 4.10 -17.58 11.01
C ARG A 194 3.31 -17.24 12.29
N ASP A 195 2.17 -17.90 12.45
CA ASP A 195 1.30 -17.77 13.62
C ASP A 195 1.91 -18.50 14.81
N VAL A 196 2.49 -17.74 15.75
CA VAL A 196 3.24 -18.27 16.89
C VAL A 196 2.35 -19.10 17.82
N ALA A 197 1.13 -18.65 18.07
CA ALA A 197 0.22 -19.33 19.00
C ALA A 197 -0.31 -20.64 18.40
N ALA A 198 -0.68 -20.64 17.11
CA ALA A 198 -1.13 -21.84 16.43
C ALA A 198 0.01 -22.87 16.27
N ILE A 199 1.21 -22.43 15.90
CA ILE A 199 2.39 -23.31 15.80
C ILE A 199 2.76 -23.88 17.17
N ALA A 200 2.83 -23.04 18.21
CA ALA A 200 3.12 -23.50 19.57
C ALA A 200 2.13 -24.58 20.05
N THR A 201 0.84 -24.35 19.83
CA THR A 201 -0.22 -25.32 20.16
C THR A 201 -0.04 -26.65 19.43
N ALA A 202 0.30 -26.62 18.14
CA ALA A 202 0.55 -27.83 17.35
C ALA A 202 1.79 -28.62 17.81
N HIS A 203 2.78 -27.96 18.42
CA HIS A 203 3.93 -28.59 19.07
C HIS A 203 3.68 -28.99 20.54
N GLY A 204 2.45 -28.83 21.05
CA GLY A 204 2.11 -29.12 22.45
C GLY A 204 2.74 -28.13 23.45
N LEU A 205 3.16 -26.94 22.99
CA LEU A 205 3.81 -25.92 23.80
C LEU A 205 2.74 -24.98 24.40
N THR A 206 2.36 -25.24 25.64
CA THR A 206 1.22 -24.58 26.31
C THR A 206 1.60 -23.49 27.30
N SER A 207 2.88 -23.34 27.65
CA SER A 207 3.36 -22.33 28.60
C SER A 207 4.75 -21.82 28.24
N ASN A 208 5.07 -20.61 28.72
CA ASN A 208 6.35 -19.91 28.51
C ASN A 208 6.81 -19.86 27.04
N VAL A 209 5.88 -19.65 26.10
CA VAL A 209 6.20 -19.38 24.69
C VAL A 209 6.13 -17.87 24.45
N ALA A 210 7.18 -17.31 23.86
CA ALA A 210 7.23 -15.90 23.51
C ALA A 210 6.13 -15.51 22.50
N PRO A 211 5.54 -14.29 22.57
CA PRO A 211 4.50 -13.82 21.64
C PRO A 211 5.05 -13.39 20.27
N TYR A 212 6.30 -13.75 19.98
CA TYR A 212 7.07 -13.36 18.79
C TYR A 212 7.90 -14.55 18.30
N PHE A 213 8.40 -14.46 17.07
CA PHE A 213 9.43 -15.34 16.54
C PHE A 213 10.68 -14.56 16.15
N VAL A 214 11.78 -15.24 15.89
CA VAL A 214 13.03 -14.63 15.41
C VAL A 214 13.33 -15.16 14.01
N ASP A 215 13.46 -14.25 13.04
CA ASP A 215 14.07 -14.56 11.73
C ASP A 215 15.59 -14.60 11.92
N ALA A 216 16.22 -15.77 11.77
CA ALA A 216 17.67 -15.92 11.92
C ALA A 216 18.44 -15.15 10.83
N GLU A 217 19.59 -14.57 11.20
CA GLU A 217 20.51 -13.93 10.25
C GLU A 217 21.07 -14.90 9.18
N ALA A 218 21.70 -14.33 8.15
CA ALA A 218 22.41 -15.12 7.15
C ALA A 218 23.61 -15.84 7.80
N SER A 219 23.60 -17.17 7.78
CA SER A 219 24.76 -17.96 8.20
C SER A 219 25.94 -17.72 7.25
N ARG A 220 27.15 -17.66 7.81
CA ARG A 220 28.41 -17.68 7.03
C ARG A 220 28.70 -19.04 6.40
N MET A 221 28.03 -20.10 6.86
CA MET A 221 28.11 -21.42 6.25
C MET A 221 27.11 -21.51 5.11
N GLU A 222 27.59 -21.91 3.92
CA GLU A 222 26.70 -22.24 2.81
C GLU A 222 25.87 -23.48 3.13
N GLY A 223 24.58 -23.45 2.79
CA GLY A 223 23.67 -24.57 3.01
C GLY A 223 22.21 -24.19 2.95
N TRP A 224 21.39 -25.09 3.48
CA TRP A 224 19.96 -24.92 3.73
C TRP A 224 19.68 -25.24 5.20
N PRO A 225 18.74 -24.54 5.88
CA PRO A 225 17.95 -23.41 5.39
C PRO A 225 18.78 -22.12 5.28
N ARG A 226 18.35 -21.18 4.42
CA ARG A 226 19.02 -19.87 4.24
C ARG A 226 18.34 -18.79 5.07
N GLY A 227 18.98 -18.37 6.16
CA GLY A 227 18.60 -17.20 6.95
C GLY A 227 18.88 -15.87 6.24
N GLY A 228 18.58 -14.75 6.89
CA GLY A 228 18.85 -13.39 6.39
C GLY A 228 17.94 -12.90 5.25
N LEU A 229 16.96 -13.70 4.81
CA LEU A 229 16.01 -13.35 3.75
C LEU A 229 14.79 -12.54 4.26
N THR A 230 14.96 -11.80 5.37
CA THR A 230 13.92 -10.95 5.95
C THR A 230 13.75 -9.68 5.13
N VAL A 231 12.77 -9.67 4.23
CA VAL A 231 12.48 -8.54 3.34
C VAL A 231 11.87 -7.37 4.13
N VAL A 232 12.68 -6.35 4.41
CA VAL A 232 12.26 -5.10 5.07
C VAL A 232 12.02 -4.02 4.01
N THR A 233 10.84 -4.02 3.38
CA THR A 233 10.51 -3.06 2.29
C THR A 233 9.28 -2.22 2.58
N PHE A 234 9.44 -0.90 2.56
CA PHE A 234 8.36 0.06 2.78
C PHE A 234 8.06 0.89 1.52
N ARG A 235 7.09 0.45 0.69
CA ARG A 235 6.70 1.16 -0.54
C ARG A 235 6.26 2.60 -0.26
N ASN A 236 7.03 3.60 -0.70
CA ASN A 236 6.74 5.03 -0.45
C ASN A 236 6.50 5.82 -1.76
N SER A 237 5.24 5.94 -2.17
CA SER A 237 4.82 6.68 -3.37
C SER A 237 4.22 8.07 -3.08
N HIS A 238 4.23 8.51 -1.82
CA HIS A 238 3.53 9.71 -1.37
C HIS A 238 4.01 11.01 -2.06
N LEU A 239 5.30 11.11 -2.41
CA LEU A 239 5.84 12.27 -3.13
C LEU A 239 5.21 12.44 -4.52
N VAL A 240 5.06 11.34 -5.27
CA VAL A 240 4.46 11.38 -6.62
C VAL A 240 3.01 11.83 -6.53
N TYR A 241 2.24 11.32 -5.56
CA TYR A 241 0.87 11.77 -5.33
C TYR A 241 0.79 13.24 -4.90
N ALA A 242 1.67 13.71 -4.01
CA ALA A 242 1.72 15.12 -3.63
C ALA A 242 1.95 16.03 -4.84
N LEU A 243 2.92 15.70 -5.70
CA LEU A 243 3.20 16.43 -6.94
C LEU A 243 1.99 16.43 -7.89
N THR A 244 1.30 15.30 -8.07
CA THR A 244 0.07 15.22 -8.87
C THR A 244 -1.03 16.15 -8.33
N TRP A 245 -1.26 16.16 -7.01
CA TRP A 245 -2.28 17.03 -6.42
C TRP A 245 -1.93 18.52 -6.53
N PHE A 246 -0.67 18.90 -6.29
CA PHE A 246 -0.24 20.29 -6.48
C PHE A 246 -0.28 20.72 -7.96
N ALA A 247 0.02 19.82 -8.91
CA ALA A 247 -0.12 20.10 -10.34
C ALA A 247 -1.59 20.33 -10.74
N LEU A 248 -2.52 19.50 -10.22
CA LEU A 248 -3.97 19.69 -10.43
C LEU A 248 -4.46 21.02 -9.83
N ALA A 249 -4.02 21.36 -8.61
CA ALA A 249 -4.31 22.64 -7.97
C ALA A 249 -3.80 23.83 -8.81
N ALA A 250 -2.56 23.76 -9.29
CA ALA A 250 -1.95 24.80 -10.12
C ALA A 250 -2.67 24.99 -11.46
N MET A 251 -2.98 23.89 -12.18
CA MET A 251 -3.71 23.96 -13.45
C MET A 251 -5.10 24.58 -13.28
N LEU A 252 -5.83 24.20 -12.22
CA LEU A 252 -7.15 24.77 -11.92
C LEU A 252 -7.06 26.25 -11.53
N ALA A 253 -6.07 26.65 -10.72
CA ALA A 253 -5.82 28.05 -10.38
C ALA A 253 -5.48 28.91 -11.62
N ILE A 254 -4.63 28.41 -12.52
CA ILE A 254 -4.30 29.07 -13.80
C ILE A 254 -5.55 29.23 -14.68
N ALA A 255 -6.40 28.19 -14.77
CA ALA A 255 -7.64 28.25 -15.52
C ALA A 255 -8.62 29.31 -14.98
N LEU A 256 -8.69 29.48 -13.65
CA LEU A 256 -9.51 30.50 -12.98
C LEU A 256 -8.95 31.92 -13.14
N ALA A 257 -7.62 32.09 -13.14
CA ALA A 257 -6.98 33.39 -13.26
C ALA A 257 -6.97 33.95 -14.69
N ARG A 258 -6.86 33.09 -15.72
CA ARG A 258 -6.72 33.49 -17.13
C ARG A 258 -7.81 34.47 -17.62
N PRO A 259 -9.12 34.30 -17.32
CA PRO A 259 -10.14 35.28 -17.71
C PRO A 259 -9.97 36.65 -17.06
N MET A 260 -9.50 36.71 -15.81
CA MET A 260 -9.31 37.94 -15.05
C MET A 260 -8.18 38.78 -15.64
N ILE A 261 -7.05 38.14 -15.94
CA ILE A 261 -5.85 38.77 -16.56
C ILE A 261 -6.18 39.37 -17.93
N GLY A 262 -7.06 38.73 -18.71
CA GLY A 262 -7.46 39.22 -20.04
C GLY A 262 -8.31 40.50 -20.05
N HIS A 263 -9.05 40.79 -18.97
CA HIS A 263 -9.95 41.95 -18.91
C HIS A 263 -9.24 43.25 -18.48
N GLY A 264 -8.17 43.16 -17.69
CA GLY A 264 -7.39 44.34 -17.27
C GLY A 264 -6.68 45.05 -18.42
N ARG A 265 -6.32 44.32 -19.49
CA ARG A 265 -5.55 44.84 -20.64
C ARG A 265 -6.36 45.61 -21.70
N ARG A 266 -7.70 45.68 -21.57
CA ARG A 266 -8.60 46.32 -22.57
C ARG A 266 -9.13 47.70 -22.16
N ARG A 267 -8.72 48.25 -21.02
CA ARG A 267 -9.07 49.62 -20.59
C ARG A 267 -7.88 50.57 -20.79
N GLY A 268 -7.51 50.80 -22.05
CA GLY A 268 -6.71 51.97 -22.43
C GLY A 268 -7.62 53.20 -22.56
N PRO A 269 -7.15 54.42 -22.25
CA PRO A 269 -7.99 55.61 -22.31
C PRO A 269 -8.37 55.94 -23.76
N ALA A 270 -9.67 56.09 -24.02
CA ALA A 270 -10.13 56.77 -25.22
C ALA A 270 -9.75 58.25 -25.14
N ARG A 271 -9.18 58.77 -26.23
CA ARG A 271 -9.04 60.21 -26.48
C ARG A 271 -10.30 60.73 -27.16
#